data_AF-A0AAN0MCE1-F1
#
_entry.id   AF-A0AAN0MCE1-F1
#
_cell.length_a   1.000
_cell.length_b   1.000
_cell.length_c   1.000
_cell.angle_alpha   90.00
_cell.angle_beta   90.00
_cell.angle_gamma   90.00
#
_symmetry.space_group_name_H-M   'P 1'
#
loop_
_entity.id
_entity.type
_entity.pdbx_description
1 polymer ?
#
loop_
_entity_poly.entity_id
_entity_poly.type
_entity_poly.pdbx_seq_one_letter_code
_entity_poly.pdbx_strand_id
1 'polypeptide(L)'
;MNTEVLTIIFILSLVTFAFGFLGHYLARIRSGRGFAAIGAVWVAFSVAMLVGMDKAPGWDGLAYLFALLGVSAPSAVGLIGGGAIGYFRGDKTANA
;
A
#
# COMPACT_ATOMS: atom_id res chain seq x y z
N MET A 1 27.40 -2.93 0.57
CA MET A 1 25.95 -2.97 0.26
C MET A 1 25.75 -2.24 -1.05
N ASN A 2 25.18 -2.91 -2.06
CA ASN A 2 25.09 -2.37 -3.42
C ASN A 2 24.05 -1.23 -3.48
N THR A 3 24.31 -0.21 -4.29
CA THR A 3 23.43 0.96 -4.47
C THR A 3 22.01 0.58 -4.88
N GLU A 4 21.85 -0.48 -5.67
CA GLU A 4 20.54 -1.00 -6.09
C GLU A 4 19.68 -1.50 -4.92
N VAL A 5 20.30 -2.17 -3.95
CA VAL A 5 19.60 -2.67 -2.75
C VAL A 5 19.11 -1.49 -1.91
N LEU A 6 19.92 -0.44 -1.80
CA LEU A 6 19.51 0.81 -1.12
C LEU A 6 18.32 1.48 -1.82
N THR A 7 18.33 1.51 -3.16
CA THR A 7 17.22 2.07 -3.94
C THR A 7 15.92 1.30 -3.72
N ILE A 8 15.97 -0.04 -3.74
CA ILE A 8 14.79 -0.88 -3.49
C ILE A 8 14.23 -0.64 -2.08
N ILE A 9 15.08 -0.70 -1.05
CA ILE A 9 14.65 -0.48 0.34
C ILE A 9 14.03 0.91 0.51
N PHE A 10 14.61 1.94 -0.12
CA PHE A 10 14.09 3.30 -0.06
C PHE A 10 12.70 3.42 -0.71
N ILE A 11 12.51 2.84 -1.90
CA ILE A 11 11.20 2.83 -2.59
C ILE A 11 10.15 2.11 -1.74
N LEU A 12 10.48 0.92 -1.21
CA LEU A 12 9.57 0.15 -0.34
C LEU A 12 9.16 0.94 0.91
N SER A 13 10.12 1.61 1.54
CA SER A 13 9.89 2.44 2.72
C SER A 13 9.00 3.63 2.40
N LEU A 14 9.25 4.29 1.26
CA LEU A 14 8.48 5.45 0.81
C LEU A 14 7.03 5.07 0.47
N VAL A 15 6.81 3.93 -0.19
CA VAL A 15 5.47 3.39 -0.47
C VAL A 15 4.73 3.06 0.82
N THR A 16 5.37 2.34 1.75
CA THR A 16 4.78 2.02 3.06
C THR A 16 4.36 3.29 3.80
N PHE A 17 5.24 4.29 3.84
CA PHE A 17 5.00 5.55 4.51
C PHE A 17 3.87 6.35 3.85
N ALA A 18 3.84 6.45 2.52
CA ALA A 18 2.79 7.15 1.79
C ALA A 18 1.41 6.52 2.03
N PHE A 19 1.29 5.19 1.90
CA PHE A 19 0.03 4.49 2.13
C PHE A 19 -0.38 4.52 3.61
N GLY A 20 0.57 4.50 4.54
CA GLY A 20 0.28 4.65 5.96
C GLY A 20 -0.14 6.05 6.36
N PHE A 21 0.49 7.09 5.82
CA PHE A 21 0.05 8.47 6.01
C PHE A 21 -1.35 8.68 5.43
N LEU A 22 -1.62 8.13 4.25
CA LEU A 22 -2.92 8.20 3.60
C LEU A 22 -3.99 7.46 4.41
N GLY A 23 -3.71 6.25 4.89
CA GLY A 23 -4.57 5.49 5.79
C GLY A 23 -4.84 6.23 7.11
N HIS A 24 -3.82 6.85 7.71
CA HIS A 24 -3.96 7.67 8.91
C HIS A 24 -4.87 8.88 8.68
N TYR A 25 -4.65 9.62 7.60
CA TYR A 25 -5.46 10.78 7.24
C TYR A 25 -6.92 10.38 7.00
N LEU A 26 -7.16 9.31 6.24
CA LEU A 26 -8.50 8.82 5.94
C LEU A 26 -9.25 8.28 7.17
N ALA A 27 -8.55 7.60 8.08
CA ALA A 27 -9.11 7.15 9.35
C ALA A 27 -9.51 8.33 10.23
N ARG A 28 -8.69 9.38 10.26
CA ARG A 28 -8.96 10.59 11.03
C ARG A 28 -10.21 11.31 10.55
N ILE A 29 -10.44 11.39 9.23
CA ILE A 29 -11.66 11.99 8.66
C ILE A 29 -12.86 11.03 8.65
N ARG A 30 -12.72 9.82 9.22
CA ARG A 30 -13.76 8.77 9.27
C ARG A 30 -14.41 8.49 7.90
N SER A 31 -13.68 8.73 6.80
CA SER A 31 -14.23 8.60 5.45
C SER A 31 -14.16 7.16 4.98
N GLY A 32 -15.20 6.38 5.30
CA GLY A 32 -15.34 5.00 4.80
C GLY A 32 -15.32 4.92 3.27
N ARG A 33 -15.82 5.95 2.58
CA ARG A 33 -15.74 6.10 1.12
C ARG A 33 -14.30 6.22 0.62
N GLY A 34 -13.45 6.92 1.35
CA GLY A 34 -12.03 7.03 1.00
C GLY A 34 -11.31 5.69 1.13
N PHE A 35 -11.58 4.93 2.19
CA PHE A 35 -10.99 3.59 2.35
C PHE A 35 -11.44 2.65 1.24
N ALA A 36 -12.72 2.70 0.87
CA ALA A 36 -13.24 1.93 -0.24
C ALA A 36 -12.59 2.32 -1.58
N ALA A 37 -12.37 3.60 -1.84
CA ALA A 37 -11.72 4.08 -3.06
C ALA A 37 -10.25 3.62 -3.14
N ILE A 38 -9.47 3.74 -2.06
CA ILE A 38 -8.08 3.28 -2.05
C ILE A 38 -8.00 1.76 -2.13
N GLY A 39 -8.88 1.05 -1.43
CA GLY A 39 -9.01 -0.40 -1.55
C GLY A 39 -9.32 -0.83 -2.98
N ALA A 40 -10.23 -0.13 -3.67
CA ALA A 40 -10.56 -0.40 -5.07
C ALA A 40 -9.36 -0.16 -6.00
N VAL A 41 -8.61 0.92 -5.81
CA VAL A 41 -7.37 1.20 -6.56
C VAL A 41 -6.32 0.11 -6.31
N TRP A 42 -6.17 -0.34 -5.06
CA TRP A 42 -5.23 -1.41 -4.69
C TRP A 42 -5.63 -2.77 -5.29
N VAL A 43 -6.92 -3.10 -5.29
CA VAL A 43 -7.44 -4.31 -5.96
C VAL A 43 -7.26 -4.21 -7.47
N ALA A 44 -7.57 -3.07 -8.08
CA ALA A 44 -7.40 -2.86 -9.52
C ALA A 44 -5.92 -3.01 -9.94
N PHE A 45 -4.99 -2.46 -9.14
CA PHE A 45 -3.55 -2.67 -9.34
C PHE A 45 -3.17 -4.15 -9.26
N SER A 46 -3.66 -4.85 -8.24
CA SER A 46 -3.36 -6.27 -8.03
C SER A 46 -3.89 -7.14 -9.17
N VAL A 47 -5.12 -6.88 -9.63
CA VAL A 47 -5.72 -7.55 -10.79
C VAL A 47 -4.94 -7.25 -12.07
N ALA A 48 -4.56 -5.99 -12.31
CA ALA A 48 -3.77 -5.62 -13.49
C ALA A 48 -2.41 -6.35 -13.53
N MET A 49 -1.75 -6.48 -12.38
CA MET A 49 -0.50 -7.22 -12.24
C MET A 49 -0.68 -8.73 -12.48
N LEU A 50 -1.75 -9.34 -11.95
CA LEU A 50 -2.06 -10.76 -12.19
C LEU A 50 -2.40 -11.03 -13.67
N VAL A 51 -3.14 -10.13 -14.33
CA VAL A 51 -3.40 -10.22 -15.77
C VAL A 51 -2.12 -10.02 -16.60
N GLY A 52 -1.22 -9.14 -16.14
CA GLY A 52 0.10 -8.97 -16.73
C GLY A 52 0.94 -10.24 -16.64
N MET A 53 0.89 -10.93 -15.49
CA MET A 53 1.55 -12.23 -15.28
C MET A 53 1.02 -13.30 -16.23
N ASP A 54 -0.30 -13.41 -16.38
CA ASP A 54 -0.94 -14.41 -17.26
C ASP A 54 -0.53 -14.25 -18.74
N LYS A 55 -0.31 -13.00 -19.17
CA LYS A 55 0.08 -12.67 -20.56
C LYS A 55 1.58 -12.64 -20.80
N ALA A 56 2.41 -12.71 -19.75
CA ALA A 56 3.86 -12.61 -19.87
C ALA A 56 4.48 -14.00 -20.11
N PRO A 57 5.14 -14.25 -21.27
CA PRO A 57 5.87 -15.48 -21.47
C PRO A 57 7.21 -15.47 -20.71
N GLY A 58 7.52 -16.57 -20.02
CA GLY A 58 8.83 -16.78 -19.40
C GLY A 58 9.05 -16.05 -18.08
N TRP A 59 10.25 -15.50 -17.88
CA TRP A 59 10.70 -14.92 -16.60
C TRP A 59 10.10 -13.53 -16.30
N ASP A 60 9.45 -12.89 -17.27
CA ASP A 60 8.83 -11.58 -17.08
C ASP A 60 7.66 -11.65 -16.07
N GLY A 61 6.96 -12.78 -15.99
CA GLY A 61 5.94 -13.03 -14.96
C GLY A 61 6.49 -12.96 -13.54
N LEU A 62 7.77 -13.30 -13.32
CA LEU A 62 8.43 -13.16 -12.03
C LEU A 62 8.63 -11.70 -11.65
N ALA A 63 8.93 -10.81 -12.61
CA ALA A 63 9.05 -9.38 -12.35
C ALA A 63 7.71 -8.78 -11.89
N TYR A 64 6.59 -9.19 -12.51
CA TYR A 64 5.25 -8.81 -12.05
C TYR A 64 4.93 -9.38 -10.66
N LEU A 65 5.33 -10.61 -10.35
CA LEU A 65 5.16 -11.20 -9.02
C LEU A 65 5.96 -10.43 -7.95
N PHE A 66 7.22 -10.09 -8.24
CA PHE A 66 8.05 -9.31 -7.33
C PHE A 66 7.56 -7.88 -7.17
N ALA A 67 7.06 -7.25 -8.24
CA ALA A 67 6.42 -5.94 -8.16
C ALA A 67 5.13 -6.00 -7.32
N LEU A 68 4.32 -7.06 -7.50
CA LEU A 68 3.12 -7.29 -6.72
C LEU A 68 3.48 -7.46 -5.23
N LEU A 69 4.38 -8.36 -4.87
CA LEU A 69 4.78 -8.57 -3.47
C LEU A 69 5.45 -7.33 -2.87
N GLY A 70 6.38 -6.72 -3.63
CA GLY A 70 7.16 -5.57 -3.21
C GLY A 70 6.33 -4.32 -3.03
N VAL A 71 5.27 -4.09 -3.81
CA VAL A 71 4.45 -2.88 -3.66
C VAL A 71 3.18 -3.16 -2.86
N SER A 72 2.53 -4.30 -3.07
CA SER A 72 1.24 -4.64 -2.47
C SER A 72 1.34 -4.94 -0.97
N ALA A 73 2.34 -5.72 -0.54
CA ALA A 73 2.49 -6.05 0.88
C ALA A 73 2.81 -4.82 1.75
N PRO A 74 3.81 -3.97 1.42
CA PRO A 74 4.09 -2.78 2.22
C PRO A 74 2.98 -1.72 2.15
N SER A 75 2.28 -1.58 1.01
CA SER A 75 1.13 -0.67 0.93
C SER A 75 -0.03 -1.14 1.83
N ALA A 76 -0.32 -2.44 1.87
CA ALA A 76 -1.33 -3.01 2.77
C ALA A 76 -0.96 -2.82 4.24
N VAL A 77 0.30 -3.12 4.62
CA VAL A 77 0.79 -2.93 6.00
C VAL A 77 0.74 -1.46 6.40
N GLY A 78 1.21 -0.56 5.52
CA GLY A 78 1.14 0.87 5.74
C GLY A 78 -0.29 1.33 5.98
N LEU A 79 -1.21 1.01 5.06
CA LEU A 79 -2.59 1.47 5.12
C LEU A 79 -3.36 0.94 6.34
N ILE A 80 -3.19 -0.33 6.69
CA ILE A 80 -3.79 -0.92 7.89
C ILE A 80 -3.19 -0.31 9.15
N GLY A 81 -1.86 -0.23 9.25
CA GLY A 81 -1.17 0.32 10.42
C GLY A 81 -1.50 1.80 10.64
N GLY A 82 -1.41 2.60 9.59
CA GLY A 82 -1.74 4.02 9.60
C GLY A 82 -3.22 4.26 9.90
N GLY A 83 -4.11 3.47 9.29
CA GLY A 83 -5.56 3.52 9.53
C GLY A 83 -5.91 3.21 10.98
N ALA A 84 -5.33 2.14 11.56
CA ALA A 84 -5.52 1.79 12.96
C ALA A 84 -5.04 2.93 13.89
N ILE A 85 -3.84 3.46 13.67
CA ILE A 85 -3.30 4.58 14.46
C ILE A 85 -4.19 5.83 14.34
N GLY A 86 -4.69 6.15 13.14
CA GLY A 86 -5.60 7.28 12.91
C GLY A 86 -6.93 7.13 13.61
N TYR A 87 -7.49 5.92 13.59
CA TYR A 87 -8.76 5.61 14.25
C TYR A 87 -8.64 5.74 15.78
N PHE A 88 -7.64 5.09 16.39
CA PHE A 88 -7.45 5.13 17.85
C PHE A 88 -7.05 6.51 18.39
N ARG A 89 -6.39 7.36 17.59
CA ARG A 89 -6.03 8.74 18.00
C ARG A 89 -7.15 9.75 17.73
N GLY A 90 -7.99 9.52 16.72
CA GLY A 90 -9.17 10.34 16.44
C GLY A 90 -10.15 10.35 17.63
N ASP A 91 -10.32 9.21 18.29
CA ASP A 91 -11.24 9.09 19.44
C ASP A 91 -10.77 9.87 20.68
N LYS A 92 -9.46 10.11 20.83
CA LYS A 92 -8.91 10.94 21.92
C LYS A 92 -9.07 12.43 21.68
N THR A 93 -9.29 12.86 20.43
CA THR A 93 -9.46 14.28 20.08
C THR A 93 -10.91 14.68 19.84
N ALA A 94 -11.82 13.72 19.61
CA ALA A 94 -13.26 13.98 19.52
C ALA A 94 -13.95 14.08 20.90
N ASN A 95 -13.31 13.59 21.97
CA ASN A 95 -13.86 13.53 23.34
C ASN A 95 -13.09 14.42 24.34
N ALA A 96 -12.28 15.36 23.87
CA ALA A 96 -11.56 16.36 24.67
C ALA A 96 -12.07 17.75 24.30
#